data_AF-K1WSS2-F1
#
_entry.id   AF-K1WSS2-F1
#
_cell.length_a   1.000
_cell.length_b   1.000
_cell.length_c   1.000
_cell.angle_alpha   90.00
_cell.angle_beta   90.00
_cell.angle_gamma   90.00
#
_symmetry.space_group_name_H-M   'P 1'
#
loop_
_entity.id
_entity.type
_entity.pdbx_description
1 polymer ?
#
loop_
_entity_poly.entity_id
_entity_poly.type
_entity_poly.pdbx_seq_one_letter_code
_entity_poly.pdbx_strand_id
1 'polypeptide(L)'
;MDPTHLQPGIFLHPRPRKPLLSSHPPNKRRKTEHHKVEEINFDDTSRADYLTGFHKRKVQRAKRAREEEAKKGREERVLMRRQLREERKQELEEHVSAINAALRAVGDPDVASSDSDSDAWHGFSDDDEKATSKSKPKSISKLNSNPLPAAPVLDHEEEYLSSDEDKHTTVTIEAVDVSKEGLHRIANGDESGEDGSESENRTKAWNSKKAAAKEKEKEEAEAGGGGKKKWPKKERKPKFRYESKVERKAARMKQKGKKRASAEARKGGG
;
A
#
# COMPACT_ATOMS: atom_id res chain seq x y z
N MET A 1 -24.43 -1.07 70.26
CA MET A 1 -24.76 0.14 69.49
C MET A 1 -24.70 -0.25 68.03
N ASP A 2 -25.85 -0.62 67.48
CA ASP A 2 -25.96 -1.20 66.14
C ASP A 2 -25.74 -0.14 65.05
N PRO A 3 -24.92 -0.40 64.02
CA PRO A 3 -24.52 0.62 63.04
C PRO A 3 -25.52 0.76 61.88
N THR A 4 -26.82 0.69 62.15
CA THR A 4 -27.87 0.66 61.09
C THR A 4 -28.73 1.92 61.01
N HIS A 5 -28.36 3.00 61.70
CA HIS A 5 -29.11 4.27 61.69
C HIS A 5 -28.22 5.45 61.27
N LEU A 6 -27.85 5.52 59.99
CA LEU A 6 -27.39 6.77 59.36
C LEU A 6 -28.25 7.09 58.15
N GLN A 7 -28.94 8.23 58.20
CA GLN A 7 -29.83 8.74 57.17
C GLN A 7 -29.09 8.96 55.83
N PRO A 8 -29.72 8.67 54.68
CA PRO A 8 -29.10 8.89 53.39
C PRO A 8 -29.29 10.35 52.95
N GLY A 9 -28.19 11.09 52.86
CA GLY A 9 -28.15 12.34 52.09
C GLY A 9 -27.74 13.55 52.91
N ILE A 10 -26.46 13.91 52.78
CA ILE A 10 -25.90 15.29 52.75
C ILE A 10 -24.41 15.20 52.37
N PHE A 11 -23.72 14.10 52.72
CA PHE A 11 -22.34 13.85 52.27
C PHE A 11 -22.33 12.88 51.09
N LEU A 12 -22.09 13.40 49.88
CA LEU A 12 -21.65 12.55 48.77
C LEU A 12 -20.28 11.99 49.15
N HIS A 13 -20.23 10.72 49.55
CA HIS A 13 -18.97 10.02 49.73
C HIS A 13 -18.19 10.11 48.42
N PRO A 14 -16.93 10.58 48.43
CA PRO A 14 -16.16 10.69 47.19
C PRO A 14 -16.06 9.31 46.56
N ARG A 15 -16.42 9.22 45.28
CA ARG A 15 -16.38 7.97 44.51
C ARG A 15 -14.98 7.34 44.69
N PRO A 16 -14.87 6.09 45.16
CA PRO A 16 -13.56 5.47 45.35
C PRO A 16 -12.80 5.49 44.01
N ARG A 17 -11.65 6.18 43.97
CA ARG A 17 -10.83 6.27 42.76
C ARG A 17 -10.23 4.88 42.52
N LYS A 18 -10.63 4.24 41.43
CA LYS A 18 -9.95 3.03 40.94
C LYS A 18 -8.47 3.40 40.73
N PRO A 19 -7.50 2.68 41.30
CA PRO A 19 -6.10 2.95 41.03
C PRO A 19 -5.86 2.72 39.53
N LEU A 20 -5.50 3.78 38.82
CA LEU A 20 -5.23 3.75 37.37
C LEU A 20 -4.09 2.79 36.98
N LEU A 21 -3.40 2.19 37.97
CA LEU A 21 -2.37 1.17 37.81
C LEU A 21 -2.88 -0.29 37.91
N SER A 22 -4.13 -0.55 38.33
CA SER A 22 -4.67 -1.91 38.49
C SER A 22 -5.53 -2.39 37.31
N SER A 23 -5.70 -1.54 36.29
CA SER A 23 -6.40 -1.91 35.03
C SER A 23 -5.46 -2.51 33.99
N HIS A 24 -4.15 -2.49 34.20
CA HIS A 24 -3.24 -3.23 33.36
C HIS A 24 -3.19 -4.66 33.90
N PRO A 25 -3.42 -5.71 33.08
CA PRO A 25 -3.18 -7.07 33.53
C PRO A 25 -1.76 -7.11 34.11
N PRO A 26 -1.54 -7.77 35.26
CA PRO A 26 -0.21 -7.86 35.84
C PRO A 26 0.70 -8.35 34.73
N ASN A 27 1.73 -7.57 34.38
CA ASN A 27 2.69 -7.93 33.36
C ASN A 27 3.23 -9.29 33.76
N LYS A 28 2.70 -10.36 33.15
CA LYS A 28 3.26 -11.70 33.24
C LYS A 28 4.68 -11.49 32.77
N ARG A 29 5.60 -11.41 33.73
CA ARG A 29 7.04 -11.30 33.50
C ARG A 29 7.32 -12.34 32.43
N ARG A 30 7.53 -11.90 31.18
CA ARG A 30 7.81 -12.81 30.06
C ARG A 30 8.94 -13.67 30.57
N LYS A 31 8.76 -14.99 30.58
CA LYS A 31 9.80 -15.93 31.01
C LYS A 31 11.04 -15.61 30.17
N THR A 32 12.02 -14.92 30.77
CA THR A 32 13.26 -14.49 30.11
C THR A 32 14.25 -15.63 29.99
N GLU A 33 13.85 -16.85 30.36
CA GLU A 33 14.73 -18.02 30.37
C GLU A 33 15.25 -18.36 28.97
N HIS A 34 14.45 -18.16 27.92
CA HIS A 34 14.88 -18.35 26.52
C HIS A 34 15.81 -17.24 26.00
N HIS A 35 15.95 -16.12 26.71
CA HIS A 35 16.86 -15.03 26.35
C HIS A 35 18.08 -14.95 27.27
N LYS A 36 18.27 -15.96 28.13
CA LYS A 36 19.52 -16.13 28.87
C LYS A 36 20.55 -16.74 27.92
N VAL A 37 21.14 -15.90 27.10
CA VAL A 37 22.25 -16.31 26.22
C VAL A 37 23.41 -16.74 27.13
N GLU A 38 23.77 -18.02 27.08
CA GLU A 38 24.79 -18.62 27.94
C GLU A 38 26.18 -18.05 27.65
N GLU A 39 26.47 -17.72 26.38
CA GLU A 39 27.76 -17.18 25.94
C GLU A 39 27.56 -16.13 24.84
N ILE A 40 28.15 -14.95 25.03
CA ILE A 40 28.14 -13.87 24.03
C ILE A 40 29.47 -13.89 23.29
N ASN A 41 29.49 -14.45 22.08
CA ASN A 41 30.65 -14.40 21.21
C ASN A 41 30.75 -13.03 20.53
N PHE A 42 31.82 -12.29 20.82
CA PHE A 42 32.12 -11.02 20.16
C PHE A 42 33.05 -11.27 18.98
N ASP A 43 32.49 -11.23 17.77
CA ASP A 43 33.27 -11.26 16.54
C ASP A 43 33.70 -9.84 16.17
N ASP A 44 35.00 -9.57 16.22
CA ASP A 44 35.58 -8.27 15.90
C ASP A 44 35.31 -7.83 14.46
N THR A 45 35.13 -8.76 13.53
CA THR A 45 34.79 -8.44 12.14
C THR A 45 33.36 -7.90 12.04
N SER A 46 32.42 -8.56 12.73
CA SER A 46 31.03 -8.09 12.86
C SER A 46 30.95 -6.73 13.55
N ARG A 47 31.83 -6.48 14.53
CA ARG A 47 31.95 -5.20 15.22
C ARG A 47 32.47 -4.11 14.29
N ALA A 48 33.49 -4.39 13.48
CA ALA A 48 34.03 -3.45 12.50
C ALA A 48 32.99 -3.09 11.43
N ASP A 49 32.25 -4.09 10.92
CA ASP A 49 31.13 -3.88 10.01
C ASP A 49 29.97 -3.12 10.67
N TYR A 50 29.74 -3.35 11.96
CA TYR A 50 28.76 -2.59 12.72
C TYR A 50 29.21 -1.12 12.94
N LEU A 51 30.48 -0.85 13.16
CA LEU A 51 30.94 0.53 13.35
C LEU A 51 31.01 1.32 12.03
N THR A 52 31.45 0.68 10.94
CA THR A 52 31.63 1.35 9.63
C THR A 52 30.40 1.26 8.73
N GLY A 53 29.59 0.21 8.86
CA GLY A 53 28.47 -0.11 7.99
C GLY A 53 27.14 0.59 8.33
N PHE A 54 27.14 1.77 8.96
CA PHE A 54 25.89 2.47 9.32
C PHE A 54 24.95 2.69 8.13
N HIS A 55 25.51 3.03 6.96
CA HIS A 55 24.73 3.16 5.73
C HIS A 55 24.14 1.82 5.30
N LYS A 56 24.93 0.74 5.33
CA LYS A 56 24.46 -0.62 5.05
C LYS A 56 23.30 -1.01 5.97
N ARG A 57 23.38 -0.74 7.28
CA ARG A 57 22.28 -1.02 8.23
C ARG A 57 21.05 -0.15 8.01
N LYS A 58 21.23 1.12 7.66
CA LYS A 58 20.10 2.00 7.32
C LYS A 58 19.36 1.48 6.09
N VAL A 59 20.10 1.10 5.05
CA VAL A 59 19.53 0.49 3.84
C VAL A 59 18.87 -0.84 4.16
N GLN A 60 19.50 -1.71 4.95
CA GLN A 60 18.91 -2.99 5.37
C GLN A 60 17.63 -2.80 6.18
N ARG A 61 17.55 -1.81 7.08
CA ARG A 61 16.31 -1.50 7.80
C ARG A 61 15.20 -1.04 6.85
N ALA A 62 15.52 -0.13 5.93
CA ALA A 62 14.57 0.29 4.91
C ALA A 62 14.11 -0.87 4.02
N LYS A 63 15.04 -1.79 3.69
CA LYS A 63 14.74 -2.98 2.91
C LYS A 63 13.83 -3.95 3.67
N ARG A 64 14.14 -4.25 4.94
CA ARG A 64 13.31 -5.10 5.80
C ARG A 64 11.90 -4.55 5.97
N ALA A 65 11.76 -3.24 6.19
CA ALA A 65 10.45 -2.60 6.27
C ALA A 65 9.63 -2.81 4.98
N ARG A 66 10.26 -2.62 3.81
CA ARG A 66 9.63 -2.88 2.50
C ARG A 66 9.29 -4.36 2.30
N GLU A 67 10.17 -5.27 2.70
CA GLU A 67 9.95 -6.72 2.61
C GLU A 67 8.79 -7.16 3.52
N GLU A 68 8.67 -6.60 4.72
CA GLU A 68 7.55 -6.84 5.63
C GLU A 68 6.22 -6.32 5.09
N GLU A 69 6.19 -5.10 4.53
CA GLU A 69 5.02 -4.54 3.86
C GLU A 69 4.60 -5.39 2.65
N ALA A 70 5.57 -5.82 1.84
CA ALA A 70 5.30 -6.69 0.69
C ALA A 70 4.78 -8.08 1.12
N LYS A 71 5.30 -8.63 2.22
CA LYS A 71 4.82 -9.90 2.78
C LYS A 71 3.39 -9.78 3.30
N LYS A 72 3.09 -8.73 4.07
CA LYS A 72 1.74 -8.44 4.56
C LYS A 72 0.75 -8.22 3.41
N GLY A 73 1.12 -7.45 2.39
CA GLY A 73 0.25 -7.23 1.23
C GLY A 73 -0.05 -8.51 0.43
N ARG A 74 0.88 -9.48 0.41
CA ARG A 74 0.62 -10.81 -0.18
C ARG A 74 -0.34 -11.62 0.68
N GLU A 75 -0.11 -11.66 2.00
CA GLU A 75 -0.98 -12.36 2.96
C GLU A 75 -2.40 -11.79 2.91
N GLU A 76 -2.56 -10.47 2.92
CA GLU A 76 -3.85 -9.78 2.78
C GLU A 76 -4.52 -10.12 1.45
N ARG A 77 -3.79 -10.12 0.33
CA ARG A 77 -4.36 -10.51 -0.97
C ARG A 77 -4.86 -11.96 -0.98
N VAL A 78 -4.13 -12.87 -0.35
CA VAL A 78 -4.54 -14.28 -0.24
C VAL A 78 -5.78 -14.40 0.63
N LEU A 79 -5.82 -13.72 1.77
CA LEU A 79 -6.99 -13.69 2.66
C LEU A 79 -8.23 -13.11 1.95
N MET A 80 -8.09 -12.00 1.23
CA MET A 80 -9.20 -11.40 0.47
C MET A 80 -9.73 -12.34 -0.61
N ARG A 81 -8.83 -13.07 -1.30
CA ARG A 81 -9.24 -14.08 -2.30
C ARG A 81 -9.95 -15.26 -1.64
N ARG A 82 -9.49 -15.68 -0.47
CA ARG A 82 -10.13 -16.75 0.31
C ARG A 82 -11.53 -16.33 0.76
N GLN A 83 -11.68 -15.12 1.29
CA GLN A 83 -12.97 -14.54 1.68
C GLN A 83 -13.94 -14.50 0.49
N LEU A 84 -13.53 -13.98 -0.67
CA LEU A 84 -14.38 -13.97 -1.87
C LEU A 84 -14.83 -15.37 -2.33
N ARG A 85 -13.99 -16.40 -2.12
CA ARG A 85 -14.37 -17.78 -2.44
C ARG A 85 -15.35 -18.34 -1.42
N GLU A 86 -15.13 -18.06 -0.14
CA GLU A 86 -16.02 -18.47 0.95
C GLU A 86 -17.39 -17.80 0.82
N GLU A 87 -17.44 -16.50 0.51
CA GLU A 87 -18.66 -15.74 0.22
C GLU A 87 -19.43 -16.36 -0.95
N ARG A 88 -18.78 -16.60 -2.09
CA ARG A 88 -19.43 -17.26 -3.24
C ARG A 88 -19.95 -18.66 -2.90
N LYS A 89 -19.21 -19.41 -2.09
CA LYS A 89 -19.65 -20.75 -1.67
C LYS A 89 -20.90 -20.66 -0.79
N GLN A 90 -20.93 -19.73 0.16
CA GLN A 90 -22.09 -19.46 1.00
C GLN A 90 -23.29 -19.03 0.17
N GLU A 91 -23.12 -18.10 -0.78
CA GLU A 91 -24.18 -17.66 -1.69
C GLU A 91 -24.77 -18.83 -2.50
N LEU A 92 -23.92 -19.75 -3.00
CA LEU A 92 -24.38 -20.94 -3.70
C LEU A 92 -25.13 -21.91 -2.79
N GLU A 93 -24.63 -22.14 -1.57
CA GLU A 93 -25.29 -23.00 -0.57
C GLU A 93 -26.66 -22.42 -0.17
N GLU A 94 -26.72 -21.12 0.11
CA GLU A 94 -27.95 -20.40 0.41
C GLU A 94 -28.95 -20.50 -0.74
N HIS A 95 -28.50 -20.28 -1.98
CA HIS A 95 -29.35 -20.37 -3.16
C HIS A 95 -29.90 -21.79 -3.39
N VAL A 96 -29.06 -22.83 -3.28
CA VAL A 96 -29.51 -24.23 -3.36
C VAL A 96 -30.49 -24.55 -2.23
N SER A 97 -30.22 -24.08 -1.01
CA SER A 97 -31.13 -24.27 0.13
C SER A 97 -32.48 -23.59 -0.11
N ALA A 98 -32.49 -22.40 -0.72
CA ALA A 98 -33.70 -21.67 -1.06
C ALA A 98 -34.51 -22.37 -2.16
N ILE A 99 -33.85 -22.91 -3.20
CA ILE A 99 -34.50 -23.74 -4.24
C ILE A 99 -35.11 -25.00 -3.62
N ASN A 100 -34.33 -25.72 -2.81
CA ASN A 100 -34.80 -26.94 -2.15
C ASN A 100 -35.99 -26.63 -1.21
N ALA A 101 -35.96 -25.50 -0.50
CA ALA A 101 -37.08 -25.05 0.32
C ALA A 101 -38.33 -24.71 -0.51
N ALA A 102 -38.17 -24.07 -1.67
CA ALA A 102 -39.26 -23.77 -2.58
C ALA A 102 -39.88 -25.05 -3.18
N LEU A 103 -39.06 -26.00 -3.62
CA LEU A 103 -39.52 -27.31 -4.10
C LEU A 103 -40.28 -28.09 -3.01
N ARG A 104 -39.77 -28.06 -1.78
CA ARG A 104 -40.43 -28.68 -0.62
C ARG A 104 -41.77 -28.03 -0.29
N ALA A 105 -41.92 -26.71 -0.51
CA ALA A 105 -43.17 -25.98 -0.30
C ALA A 105 -44.22 -26.28 -1.39
N VAL A 106 -43.79 -26.61 -2.61
CA VAL A 106 -44.69 -27.01 -3.71
C VAL A 106 -45.14 -28.47 -3.61
N GLY A 107 -44.45 -29.29 -2.82
CA GLY A 107 -44.95 -30.60 -2.38
C GLY A 107 -44.57 -31.78 -3.28
N ASP A 108 -43.42 -31.72 -3.95
CA ASP A 108 -42.88 -32.82 -4.78
C ASP A 108 -41.81 -33.62 -4.00
N PRO A 109 -42.14 -34.76 -3.39
CA PRO A 109 -41.26 -35.46 -2.45
C PRO A 109 -40.18 -36.34 -3.10
N ASP A 110 -40.25 -36.59 -4.41
CA ASP A 110 -39.42 -37.60 -5.09
C ASP A 110 -38.08 -37.06 -5.63
N VAL A 111 -37.93 -35.73 -5.71
CA VAL A 111 -36.71 -35.07 -6.24
C VAL A 111 -35.68 -34.71 -5.17
N ALA A 112 -36.05 -34.77 -3.88
CA ALA A 112 -35.17 -34.44 -2.77
C ALA A 112 -34.26 -35.60 -2.33
N SER A 113 -34.46 -36.81 -2.87
CA SER A 113 -33.73 -38.03 -2.51
C SER A 113 -32.83 -38.58 -3.63
N SER A 114 -32.59 -37.81 -4.69
CA SER A 114 -31.61 -38.22 -5.71
C SER A 114 -30.22 -37.98 -5.17
N ASP A 115 -29.71 -39.02 -4.51
CA ASP A 115 -28.34 -39.25 -4.07
C ASP A 115 -27.35 -38.69 -5.09
N SER A 116 -26.82 -37.51 -4.78
CA SER A 116 -25.80 -36.85 -5.60
C SER A 116 -24.48 -37.54 -5.30
N ASP A 117 -24.25 -38.65 -6.00
CA ASP A 117 -23.01 -39.42 -6.09
C ASP A 117 -21.80 -38.48 -6.01
N SER A 118 -21.19 -38.41 -4.82
CA SER A 118 -20.28 -37.35 -4.39
C SER A 118 -18.82 -37.55 -4.82
N ASP A 119 -18.57 -38.42 -5.81
CA ASP A 119 -17.22 -38.91 -6.12
C ASP A 119 -16.61 -38.40 -7.43
N ALA A 120 -17.23 -37.44 -8.12
CA ALA A 120 -16.78 -37.04 -9.48
C ALA A 120 -15.93 -35.77 -9.59
N TRP A 121 -15.70 -34.99 -8.52
CA TRP A 121 -14.80 -33.83 -8.61
C TRP A 121 -14.10 -33.52 -7.28
N HIS A 122 -13.06 -34.30 -6.99
CA HIS A 122 -12.06 -34.01 -5.96
C HIS A 122 -11.15 -32.85 -6.42
N GLY A 123 -11.75 -31.68 -6.65
CA GLY A 123 -11.08 -30.48 -7.16
C GLY A 123 -10.18 -29.88 -6.09
N PHE A 124 -8.95 -30.41 -6.02
CA PHE A 124 -7.82 -29.88 -5.24
C PHE A 124 -8.22 -29.31 -3.87
N SER A 125 -8.50 -30.20 -2.92
CA SER A 125 -8.39 -29.86 -1.50
C SER A 125 -6.97 -29.36 -1.26
N ASP A 126 -6.85 -28.06 -1.04
CA ASP A 126 -5.62 -27.30 -0.82
C ASP A 126 -5.12 -27.51 0.63
N ASP A 127 -4.87 -28.77 0.99
CA ASP A 127 -4.16 -29.18 2.22
C ASP A 127 -2.68 -29.47 1.89
N ASP A 128 -2.08 -28.60 1.07
CA ASP A 128 -0.68 -28.68 0.65
C ASP A 128 0.09 -27.37 0.87
N GLU A 129 -0.38 -26.50 1.78
CA GLU A 129 0.34 -25.27 2.17
C GLU A 129 1.53 -25.51 3.14
N LYS A 130 2.08 -26.73 3.17
CA LYS A 130 3.34 -27.03 3.87
C LYS A 130 4.31 -27.92 3.09
N ALA A 131 4.23 -27.95 1.77
CA ALA A 131 5.31 -28.51 0.94
C ALA A 131 6.36 -27.43 0.61
N THR A 132 7.53 -27.63 1.20
CA THR A 132 8.79 -26.90 1.02
C THR A 132 9.13 -26.60 -0.45
N SER A 133 9.58 -25.37 -0.76
CA SER A 133 10.34 -25.12 -2.00
C SER A 133 11.57 -24.25 -1.79
N LYS A 134 12.58 -24.86 -1.15
CA LYS A 134 13.95 -24.78 -1.66
C LYS A 134 13.98 -25.54 -2.99
N SER A 135 13.39 -24.98 -4.04
CA SER A 135 13.40 -25.57 -5.37
C SER A 135 14.19 -24.64 -6.28
N LYS A 136 15.45 -25.03 -6.55
CA LYS A 136 16.28 -24.44 -7.60
C LYS A 136 15.45 -24.28 -8.90
N PRO A 137 15.49 -23.13 -9.59
CA PRO A 137 14.95 -23.08 -10.94
C PRO A 137 15.80 -23.97 -11.84
N LYS A 138 15.24 -25.12 -12.25
CA LYS A 138 15.78 -25.86 -13.40
C LYS A 138 15.53 -24.99 -14.63
N SER A 139 16.62 -24.62 -15.28
CA SER A 139 16.64 -23.90 -16.54
C SER A 139 15.78 -24.61 -17.58
N ILE A 140 14.69 -23.98 -17.99
CA ILE A 140 13.97 -24.30 -19.21
C ILE A 140 14.81 -23.72 -20.35
N SER A 141 15.89 -24.44 -20.68
CA SER A 141 16.81 -24.12 -21.76
C SER A 141 16.89 -25.31 -22.70
N LYS A 142 15.75 -25.70 -23.30
CA LYS A 142 15.66 -26.48 -24.54
C LYS A 142 14.21 -26.85 -24.81
N LEU A 143 13.50 -26.01 -25.55
CA LEU A 143 12.47 -26.47 -26.48
C LEU A 143 12.34 -25.43 -27.60
N ASN A 144 12.79 -25.86 -28.78
CA ASN A 144 12.31 -25.49 -30.11
C ASN A 144 12.73 -24.12 -30.66
N SER A 145 13.93 -24.13 -31.28
CA SER A 145 14.33 -23.23 -32.35
C SER A 145 13.54 -23.53 -33.64
N ASN A 146 12.23 -23.29 -33.61
CA ASN A 146 11.46 -23.13 -34.83
C ASN A 146 10.88 -21.71 -34.77
N PRO A 147 11.35 -20.76 -35.60
CA PRO A 147 10.77 -19.42 -35.61
C PRO A 147 9.33 -19.55 -36.10
N LEU A 148 8.38 -19.48 -35.16
CA LEU A 148 7.00 -19.16 -35.49
C LEU A 148 7.03 -17.86 -36.30
N PRO A 149 6.39 -17.79 -37.48
CA PRO A 149 6.38 -16.59 -38.30
C PRO A 149 5.90 -15.43 -37.44
N ALA A 150 6.72 -14.38 -37.37
CA ALA A 150 6.44 -13.18 -36.60
C ALA A 150 5.02 -12.72 -36.93
N ALA A 151 4.12 -12.83 -35.96
CA ALA A 151 2.82 -12.19 -36.06
C ALA A 151 3.10 -10.71 -36.36
N PRO A 152 2.45 -10.11 -37.38
CA PRO A 152 2.64 -8.70 -37.65
C PRO A 152 2.35 -7.94 -36.36
N VAL A 153 3.31 -7.12 -35.94
CA VAL A 153 3.15 -6.20 -34.81
C VAL A 153 2.14 -5.17 -35.27
N LEU A 154 0.86 -5.48 -35.09
CA LEU A 154 -0.25 -4.65 -35.50
C LEU A 154 -0.40 -3.54 -34.46
N ASP A 155 0.03 -2.34 -34.81
CA ASP A 155 -0.42 -1.12 -34.16
C ASP A 155 -1.94 -1.06 -34.33
N HIS A 156 -2.69 -1.23 -33.24
CA HIS A 156 -4.15 -1.23 -33.25
C HIS A 156 -4.67 0.03 -32.54
N GLU A 157 -5.64 0.68 -33.17
CA GLU A 157 -6.36 1.82 -32.60
C GLU A 157 -7.62 1.27 -31.94
N GLU A 158 -7.72 1.37 -30.61
CA GLU A 158 -8.93 0.99 -29.87
C GLU A 158 -9.77 2.24 -29.56
N GLU A 159 -11.02 2.24 -30.02
CA GLU A 159 -11.98 3.30 -29.75
C GLU A 159 -12.61 3.10 -28.36
N TYR A 160 -12.26 3.96 -27.41
CA TYR A 160 -12.90 3.99 -26.10
C TYR A 160 -14.05 5.00 -26.08
N LEU A 161 -15.26 4.52 -25.73
CA LEU A 161 -16.37 5.38 -25.33
C LEU A 161 -16.09 5.89 -23.92
N SER A 162 -15.72 7.16 -23.77
CA SER A 162 -15.70 7.79 -22.45
C SER A 162 -17.11 7.87 -21.91
N SER A 163 -17.32 7.58 -20.62
CA SER A 163 -18.64 7.58 -19.95
C SER A 163 -19.41 8.92 -19.97
N ASP A 164 -18.84 9.97 -20.58
CA ASP A 164 -19.51 11.22 -20.87
C ASP A 164 -19.84 11.24 -22.38
N GLU A 165 -21.12 11.02 -22.68
CA GLU A 165 -21.72 10.31 -23.83
C GLU A 165 -21.52 10.86 -25.26
N ASP A 166 -20.55 11.75 -25.57
CA ASP A 166 -20.46 12.32 -26.94
C ASP A 166 -19.02 12.71 -27.38
N LYS A 167 -17.96 12.12 -26.81
CA LYS A 167 -16.56 12.41 -27.20
C LYS A 167 -15.75 11.15 -27.43
N HIS A 168 -15.34 10.90 -28.67
CA HIS A 168 -14.38 9.86 -29.00
C HIS A 168 -12.95 10.36 -28.74
N THR A 169 -12.19 9.64 -27.91
CA THR A 169 -10.75 9.83 -27.78
C THR A 169 -10.04 8.60 -28.33
N THR A 170 -9.27 8.77 -29.41
CA THR A 170 -8.46 7.69 -30.01
C THR A 170 -7.15 7.53 -29.24
N VAL A 171 -6.89 6.33 -28.72
CA VAL A 171 -5.62 6.00 -28.06
C VAL A 171 -4.84 5.04 -28.97
N THR A 172 -3.68 5.47 -29.44
CA THR A 172 -2.77 4.68 -30.29
C THR A 172 -1.77 3.92 -29.43
N ILE A 173 -1.73 2.59 -29.56
CA ILE A 173 -0.79 1.72 -28.84
C ILE A 173 0.36 1.37 -29.78
N GLU A 174 1.52 2.02 -29.59
CA GLU A 174 2.76 1.73 -30.32
C GLU A 174 3.60 0.67 -29.58
N ALA A 175 4.22 -0.27 -30.31
CA ALA A 175 5.16 -1.23 -29.73
C ALA A 175 6.53 -0.59 -29.41
N VAL A 176 6.99 -0.74 -28.17
CA VAL A 176 8.27 -0.20 -27.68
C VAL A 176 9.07 -1.28 -26.97
N ASP A 177 10.35 -1.43 -27.32
CA ASP A 177 11.30 -2.31 -26.63
C ASP A 177 11.86 -1.62 -25.38
N VAL A 178 11.98 -2.38 -24.30
CA VAL A 178 12.47 -1.89 -22.99
C VAL A 178 13.83 -2.50 -22.71
N SER A 179 14.88 -1.79 -23.12
CA SER A 179 16.26 -2.19 -22.86
C SER A 179 16.79 -1.50 -21.59
N LYS A 180 17.94 -1.98 -21.09
CA LYS A 180 18.63 -1.36 -19.94
C LYS A 180 19.00 0.12 -20.17
N GLU A 181 19.01 0.56 -21.42
CA GLU A 181 19.33 1.92 -21.83
C GLU A 181 18.10 2.82 -22.05
N GLY A 182 16.89 2.25 -22.10
CA GLY A 182 15.65 3.01 -22.19
C GLY A 182 14.53 2.33 -22.97
N LEU A 183 13.47 3.09 -23.26
CA LEU A 183 12.37 2.70 -24.16
C LEU A 183 12.74 3.07 -25.60
N HIS A 184 12.84 2.08 -26.49
CA HIS A 184 13.14 2.26 -27.91
C HIS A 184 11.94 1.85 -28.77
N ARG A 185 11.46 2.75 -29.63
CA ARG A 185 10.38 2.42 -30.58
C ARG A 185 10.91 1.41 -31.60
N ILE A 186 10.20 0.31 -31.77
CA ILE A 186 10.59 -0.71 -32.76
C ILE A 186 10.01 -0.27 -34.10
N ALA A 187 10.75 0.54 -34.85
CA ALA A 187 10.37 0.86 -36.23
C ALA A 187 10.79 -0.33 -37.12
N ASN A 188 9.80 -1.05 -37.67
CA ASN A 188 10.03 -2.11 -38.62
C ASN A 188 10.32 -1.53 -40.02
N GLY A 189 11.55 -1.72 -40.52
CA GLY A 189 11.85 -1.86 -41.96
C GLY A 189 12.32 -0.63 -42.74
N ASP A 190 13.58 -0.72 -43.21
CA ASP A 190 14.24 -0.01 -44.31
C ASP A 190 14.66 1.47 -44.15
N GLU A 191 15.90 1.69 -43.70
CA GLU A 191 16.91 2.37 -44.53
C GLU A 191 18.32 2.17 -43.95
N SER A 192 19.22 1.74 -44.83
CA SER A 192 20.66 1.61 -44.63
C SER A 192 21.35 2.95 -44.37
N GLY A 193 22.38 2.97 -43.52
CA GLY A 193 23.40 4.02 -43.62
C GLY A 193 24.14 4.39 -42.34
N GLU A 194 25.32 3.81 -42.21
CA GLU A 194 26.58 4.51 -41.87
C GLU A 194 26.91 4.89 -40.41
N ASP A 195 28.12 4.46 -40.06
CA ASP A 195 28.89 4.64 -38.84
C ASP A 195 29.29 6.12 -38.61
N GLY A 196 29.31 6.54 -37.35
CA GLY A 196 30.16 7.66 -36.92
C GLY A 196 29.50 8.82 -36.14
N SER A 197 29.94 9.00 -34.89
CA SER A 197 29.88 10.22 -34.05
C SER A 197 28.67 10.46 -33.12
N GLU A 198 28.58 9.68 -32.03
CA GLU A 198 27.45 9.73 -31.09
C GLU A 198 27.56 10.74 -29.91
N SER A 199 28.66 11.49 -29.75
CA SER A 199 28.80 12.37 -28.56
C SER A 199 28.44 13.84 -28.74
N GLU A 200 28.29 14.36 -29.97
CA GLU A 200 28.02 15.80 -30.19
C GLU A 200 26.56 16.13 -30.58
N ASN A 201 25.80 15.16 -31.09
CA ASN A 201 24.40 15.40 -31.51
C ASN A 201 23.39 15.35 -30.36
N ARG A 202 23.74 14.70 -29.24
CA ARG A 202 22.85 14.55 -28.06
C ARG A 202 22.63 15.88 -27.32
N THR A 203 23.60 16.81 -27.37
CA THR A 203 23.50 18.13 -26.71
C THR A 203 22.76 19.16 -27.55
N LYS A 204 22.87 19.10 -28.89
CA LYS A 204 22.14 19.98 -29.81
C LYS A 204 20.64 19.64 -29.88
N ALA A 205 20.28 18.36 -29.87
CA ALA A 205 18.88 17.91 -29.85
C ALA A 205 18.14 18.20 -28.53
N TRP A 206 18.85 18.19 -27.39
CA TRP A 206 18.27 18.54 -26.08
C TRP A 206 17.94 20.03 -25.97
N ASN A 207 18.79 20.90 -26.54
CA ASN A 207 18.57 22.35 -26.51
C ASN A 207 17.48 22.81 -27.48
N SER A 208 17.33 22.18 -28.65
CA SER A 208 16.24 22.51 -29.59
C SER A 208 14.86 22.07 -29.07
N LYS A 209 14.75 20.89 -28.43
CA LYS A 209 13.50 20.45 -27.77
C LYS A 209 13.08 21.36 -26.61
N LYS A 210 14.05 21.90 -25.86
CA LYS A 210 13.78 22.82 -24.74
C LYS A 210 13.37 24.23 -25.22
N ALA A 211 13.82 24.65 -26.40
CA ALA A 211 13.38 25.90 -27.03
C ALA A 211 11.97 25.77 -27.63
N ALA A 212 11.70 24.69 -28.36
CA ALA A 212 10.38 24.43 -28.97
C ALA A 212 9.28 24.19 -27.92
N ALA A 213 9.59 23.52 -26.81
CA ALA A 213 8.64 23.35 -25.70
C ALA A 213 8.30 24.67 -25.00
N LYS A 214 9.22 25.63 -24.98
CA LYS A 214 9.05 26.94 -24.33
C LYS A 214 8.25 27.92 -25.18
N GLU A 215 8.27 27.78 -26.51
CA GLU A 215 7.38 28.53 -27.40
C GLU A 215 5.96 27.93 -27.43
N LYS A 216 5.81 26.61 -27.47
CA LYS A 216 4.48 25.96 -27.40
C LYS A 216 3.75 26.23 -26.07
N GLU A 217 4.48 26.31 -24.95
CA GLU A 217 3.89 26.65 -23.64
C GLU A 217 3.47 28.13 -23.53
N LYS A 218 4.01 29.00 -24.41
CA LYS A 218 3.65 30.42 -24.46
C LYS A 218 2.45 30.69 -25.38
N GLU A 219 2.30 29.94 -26.47
CA GLU A 219 1.11 30.00 -27.34
C GLU A 219 -0.15 29.40 -26.69
N GLU A 220 -0.04 28.28 -25.97
CA GLU A 220 -1.17 27.68 -25.23
C GLU A 220 -1.62 28.50 -24.00
N ALA A 221 -0.83 29.49 -23.58
CA ALA A 221 -1.20 30.39 -22.48
C ALA A 221 -2.04 31.60 -22.94
N GLU A 222 -1.98 31.96 -24.22
CA GLU A 222 -2.69 33.12 -24.78
C GLU A 222 -3.96 32.74 -25.56
N ALA A 223 -4.10 31.49 -26.01
CA ALA A 223 -5.29 31.00 -26.69
C ALA A 223 -6.12 30.04 -25.83
N GLY A 224 -7.14 30.55 -25.14
CA GLY A 224 -8.34 29.77 -24.79
C GLY A 224 -8.40 29.13 -23.40
N GLY A 225 -9.00 29.86 -22.44
CA GLY A 225 -10.15 29.38 -21.66
C GLY A 225 -10.04 28.16 -20.72
N GLY A 226 -8.88 27.52 -20.57
CA GLY A 226 -8.71 26.33 -19.74
C GLY A 226 -7.92 26.59 -18.46
N GLY A 227 -8.51 27.26 -17.47
CA GLY A 227 -7.86 27.55 -16.20
C GLY A 227 -7.43 26.27 -15.45
N LYS A 228 -6.17 25.85 -15.62
CA LYS A 228 -5.58 24.74 -14.84
C LYS A 228 -5.78 25.05 -13.35
N LYS A 229 -6.50 24.17 -12.62
CA LYS A 229 -6.73 24.30 -11.18
C LYS A 229 -5.37 24.47 -10.49
N LYS A 230 -5.06 25.70 -10.06
CA LYS A 230 -3.86 26.01 -9.28
C LYS A 230 -4.07 25.45 -7.88
N TRP A 231 -3.61 24.23 -7.65
CA TRP A 231 -3.52 23.67 -6.31
C TRP A 231 -2.70 24.62 -5.43
N PRO A 232 -3.18 24.99 -4.23
CA PRO A 232 -2.46 25.91 -3.35
C PRO A 232 -1.11 25.30 -3.04
N LYS A 233 -0.03 25.98 -3.44
CA LYS A 233 1.33 25.55 -3.15
C LYS A 233 1.50 25.55 -1.64
N LYS A 234 1.77 24.37 -1.07
CA LYS A 234 2.03 24.24 0.37
C LYS A 234 3.15 25.19 0.77
N GLU A 235 2.88 26.07 1.71
CA GLU A 235 3.89 27.01 2.21
C GLU A 235 5.09 26.22 2.72
N ARG A 236 6.28 26.62 2.26
CA ARG A 236 7.52 25.98 2.66
C ARG A 236 7.66 26.18 4.17
N LYS A 237 7.83 25.07 4.90
CA LYS A 237 8.09 25.12 6.34
C LYS A 237 9.27 26.09 6.56
N PRO A 238 9.13 27.10 7.44
CA PRO A 238 10.25 27.99 7.73
C PRO A 238 11.42 27.13 8.20
N LYS A 239 12.60 27.38 7.62
CA LYS A 239 13.84 26.76 8.11
C LYS A 239 13.93 27.07 9.59
N PHE A 240 14.23 26.06 10.42
CA PHE A 240 14.38 26.28 11.86
C PHE A 240 15.38 27.43 12.04
N ARG A 241 14.89 28.53 12.61
CA ARG A 241 15.71 29.66 13.01
C ARG A 241 15.37 29.90 14.46
N TYR A 242 16.40 30.18 15.25
CA TYR A 242 16.17 30.61 16.62
C TYR A 242 15.37 31.90 16.58
N GLU A 243 14.23 31.90 17.26
CA GLU A 243 13.45 33.10 17.50
C GLU A 243 14.40 34.17 18.06
N SER A 244 14.29 35.39 17.52
CA SER A 244 15.01 36.54 18.07
C SER A 244 14.60 36.73 19.54
N LYS A 245 15.45 37.40 20.34
CA LYS A 245 15.13 37.64 21.77
C LYS A 245 13.77 38.35 21.96
N VAL A 246 13.38 39.18 21.00
CA VAL A 246 12.11 39.92 20.99
C VAL A 246 10.94 38.98 20.70
N GLU A 247 11.07 38.13 19.67
CA GLU A 247 10.06 37.11 19.32
C GLU A 247 9.83 36.14 20.48
N ARG A 248 10.90 35.67 21.13
CA ARG A 248 10.81 34.78 22.29
C ARG A 248 10.04 35.41 23.46
N LYS A 249 10.26 36.72 23.70
CA LYS A 249 9.51 37.47 24.72
C LYS A 249 8.03 37.58 24.34
N ALA A 250 7.71 37.90 23.10
CA ALA A 250 6.33 37.98 22.61
C ALA A 250 5.61 36.61 22.70
N ALA A 251 6.29 35.52 22.30
CA ALA A 251 5.78 34.16 22.41
C ALA A 251 5.52 33.78 23.88
N ARG A 252 6.44 34.12 24.79
CA ARG A 252 6.27 33.90 26.24
C ARG A 252 5.07 34.66 26.80
N MET A 253 4.86 35.91 26.39
CA MET A 253 3.69 36.70 26.80
C MET A 253 2.39 36.08 26.28
N LYS A 254 2.35 35.65 25.01
CA LYS A 254 1.20 34.97 24.41
C LYS A 254 0.87 33.65 25.11
N GLN A 255 1.89 32.86 25.46
CA GLN A 255 1.72 31.62 26.22
C GLN A 255 1.21 31.88 27.63
N LYS A 256 1.73 32.91 28.33
CA LYS A 256 1.21 33.32 29.65
C LYS A 256 -0.25 33.74 29.58
N GLY A 257 -0.63 34.53 28.58
CA GLY A 257 -2.03 34.95 28.36
C GLY A 257 -2.96 33.76 28.16
N LYS A 258 -2.59 32.80 27.29
CA LYS A 258 -3.37 31.57 27.07
C LYS A 258 -3.52 30.72 28.34
N LYS A 259 -2.45 30.57 29.11
CA LYS A 259 -2.48 29.82 30.38
C LYS A 259 -3.36 30.51 31.41
N ARG A 260 -3.31 31.85 31.50
CA ARG A 260 -4.17 32.64 32.38
C ARG A 260 -5.64 32.51 31.99
N ALA A 261 -5.98 32.72 30.72
CA ALA A 261 -7.34 32.56 30.23
C ALA A 261 -7.88 31.13 30.45
N SER A 262 -7.06 30.11 30.21
CA SER A 262 -7.44 28.72 30.50
C SER A 262 -7.63 28.46 32.00
N ALA A 263 -6.84 29.07 32.88
CA ALA A 263 -7.01 28.95 34.32
C ALA A 263 -8.26 29.69 34.82
N GLU A 264 -8.56 30.86 34.24
CA GLU A 264 -9.75 31.65 34.55
C GLU A 264 -11.04 30.94 34.10
N ALA A 265 -11.06 30.37 32.90
CA ALA A 265 -12.17 29.54 32.44
C ALA A 265 -12.43 28.32 33.34
N ARG A 266 -11.39 27.75 33.96
CA ARG A 266 -11.53 26.65 34.94
C ARG A 266 -12.05 27.13 36.29
N LYS A 267 -11.84 28.42 36.63
CA LYS A 267 -12.23 29.00 37.92
C LYS A 267 -13.61 29.65 37.88
N GLY A 268 -14.04 30.15 36.72
CA GLY A 268 -15.35 30.79 36.52
C GLY A 268 -16.49 29.85 36.10
N GLY A 269 -16.25 28.55 36.04
CA GLY A 269 -17.26 27.53 35.73
C GLY A 269 -17.69 26.68 36.92
N GLY A 270 -17.51 27.21 38.15
CA GLY A 270 -17.93 26.59 39.40
C GLY A 270 -19.01 27.41 40.08
#